data_AF-A0A1V9Y1E9-F1
#
_entry.id   AF-A0A1V9Y1E9-F1
#
_cell.length_a   1.000
_cell.length_b   1.000
_cell.length_c   1.000
_cell.angle_alpha   90.00
_cell.angle_beta   90.00
_cell.angle_gamma   90.00
#
_symmetry.space_group_name_H-M   'P 1'
#
loop_
_entity.id
_entity.type
_entity.pdbx_description
1 polymer ?
#
loop_
_entity_poly.entity_id
_entity_poly.type
_entity_poly.pdbx_seq_one_letter_code
_entity_poly.pdbx_strand_id
1 'polypeptide(L)'
;MGKQFPTNILQQSLDLNREAIKAGEPVLIGTFQLGLFDLKDGRLYNAFTTNILSEVKVQCINKTIYLWVPLVIQEPRVIFDLVYLTNIGAGELLIYLDGLYLNVTLAIPKPPKPPGAKTKVLKLNLLATPGLGFRSSTRNPLGAVLSTALNLLLRTFRWPAVRIVEIIIEDLTKRFVDKTDLPL
;
A
#
# COMPACT_ATOMS: atom_id res chain seq x y z
N MET A 1 -15.90 14.87 -23.03
CA MET A 1 -16.03 15.31 -21.62
C MET A 1 -16.19 14.16 -20.60
N GLY A 2 -16.32 12.87 -20.99
CA GLY A 2 -16.65 11.78 -20.04
C GLY A 2 -15.50 11.13 -19.24
N LYS A 3 -14.21 11.43 -19.53
CA LYS A 3 -13.07 10.76 -18.88
C LYS A 3 -12.54 11.47 -17.60
N GLN A 4 -12.87 12.74 -17.42
CA GLN A 4 -12.57 13.47 -16.18
C GLN A 4 -13.54 13.13 -15.03
N PHE A 5 -14.74 12.63 -15.35
CA PHE A 5 -15.77 12.34 -14.34
C PHE A 5 -15.36 11.26 -13.32
N PRO A 6 -14.84 10.08 -13.72
CA PRO A 6 -14.39 9.06 -12.75
C PRO A 6 -13.23 9.56 -11.88
N THR A 7 -12.31 10.32 -12.47
CA THR A 7 -11.19 10.95 -11.76
C THR A 7 -11.71 11.90 -10.68
N ASN A 8 -12.62 12.81 -11.04
CA ASN A 8 -13.18 13.80 -10.12
C ASN A 8 -13.96 13.15 -8.98
N ILE A 9 -14.76 12.11 -9.24
CA ILE A 9 -15.50 11.40 -8.19
C ILE A 9 -14.56 10.74 -7.20
N LEU A 10 -13.56 10.01 -7.71
CA LEU A 10 -12.62 9.31 -6.84
C LEU A 10 -11.78 10.31 -6.04
N GLN A 11 -11.35 11.42 -6.64
CA GLN A 11 -10.62 12.47 -5.93
C GLN A 11 -11.51 13.13 -4.88
N GLN A 12 -12.75 13.48 -5.21
CA GLN A 12 -13.70 14.06 -4.26
C GLN A 12 -14.00 13.11 -3.11
N SER A 13 -14.13 11.80 -3.37
CA SER A 13 -14.30 10.79 -2.32
C SER A 13 -13.08 10.74 -1.39
N LEU A 14 -11.87 10.80 -1.93
CA LEU A 14 -10.65 10.88 -1.12
C LEU A 14 -10.62 12.18 -0.29
N ASP A 15 -10.97 13.31 -0.90
CA ASP A 15 -10.97 14.62 -0.22
C ASP A 15 -11.99 14.65 0.92
N LEU A 16 -13.20 14.12 0.72
CA LEU A 16 -14.25 14.04 1.74
C LEU A 16 -13.85 13.13 2.91
N ASN A 17 -13.12 12.06 2.64
CA ASN A 17 -12.68 11.12 3.67
C ASN A 17 -11.31 11.48 4.27
N ARG A 18 -10.62 12.51 3.77
CA ARG A 18 -9.22 12.82 4.15
C ARG A 18 -9.06 13.04 5.64
N GLU A 19 -9.92 13.85 6.26
CA GLU A 19 -9.87 14.10 7.70
C GLU A 19 -10.20 12.85 8.51
N ALA A 20 -11.13 12.02 8.05
CA ALA A 20 -11.46 10.76 8.70
C ALA A 20 -10.29 9.76 8.62
N ILE A 21 -9.61 9.68 7.46
CA ILE A 21 -8.41 8.85 7.29
C ILE A 21 -7.31 9.35 8.23
N LYS A 22 -7.07 10.65 8.27
CA LYS A 22 -6.05 11.27 9.13
C LYS A 22 -6.32 11.03 10.61
N ALA A 23 -7.57 11.14 11.06
CA ALA A 23 -7.97 10.85 12.42
C ALA A 23 -7.88 9.35 12.77
N GLY A 24 -8.01 8.47 11.77
CA GLY A 24 -7.88 7.02 11.90
C GLY A 24 -6.44 6.49 11.82
N GLU A 25 -5.44 7.36 11.70
CA GLU A 25 -4.03 6.93 11.69
C GLU A 25 -3.52 6.57 13.09
N PRO A 26 -2.62 5.56 13.22
CA PRO A 26 -2.05 4.75 12.14
C PRO A 26 -3.00 3.70 11.56
N VAL A 27 -2.91 3.47 10.25
CA VAL A 27 -3.60 2.35 9.58
C VAL A 27 -2.83 1.07 9.84
N LEU A 28 -3.49 0.08 10.46
CA LEU A 28 -2.87 -1.22 10.72
C LEU A 28 -2.74 -2.02 9.42
N ILE A 29 -1.51 -2.40 9.08
CA ILE A 29 -1.19 -3.16 7.87
C ILE A 29 -0.83 -4.63 8.14
N GLY A 30 -0.64 -4.99 9.41
CA GLY A 30 -0.48 -6.37 9.87
C GLY A 30 0.99 -6.82 10.06
N THR A 31 1.16 -8.13 10.13
CA THR A 31 2.45 -8.79 10.46
C THR A 31 2.99 -9.53 9.25
N PHE A 32 4.30 -9.41 9.02
CA PHE A 32 5.01 -10.06 7.90
C PHE A 32 6.26 -10.78 8.39
N GLN A 33 6.63 -11.88 7.74
CA GLN A 33 7.85 -12.61 8.06
C GLN A 33 8.95 -12.29 7.04
N LEU A 34 10.11 -11.87 7.52
CA LEU A 34 11.30 -11.55 6.73
C LEU A 34 12.46 -12.44 7.20
N GLY A 35 12.44 -13.70 6.76
CA GLY A 35 13.43 -14.70 7.16
C GLY A 35 13.35 -15.00 8.67
N LEU A 36 14.42 -14.66 9.41
CA LEU A 36 14.52 -14.85 10.86
C LEU A 36 13.92 -13.70 11.68
N PHE A 37 13.48 -12.63 11.02
CA PHE A 37 12.84 -11.48 11.64
C PHE A 37 11.35 -11.47 11.31
N ASP A 38 10.50 -11.32 12.32
CA ASP A 38 9.10 -10.98 12.15
C ASP A 38 8.94 -9.46 12.25
N LEU A 39 8.27 -8.89 11.26
CA LEU A 39 7.79 -7.51 11.22
C LEU A 39 6.37 -7.49 11.78
N LYS A 40 6.20 -7.31 13.08
CA LYS A 40 4.90 -7.34 13.75
C LYS A 40 4.23 -5.96 13.77
N ASP A 41 2.89 -6.01 13.85
CA ASP A 41 2.03 -4.85 14.15
C ASP A 41 2.35 -3.63 13.28
N GLY A 42 2.43 -3.84 11.97
CA GLY A 42 2.74 -2.79 11.02
C GLY A 42 1.74 -1.64 11.09
N ARG A 43 2.27 -0.42 11.20
CA ARG A 43 1.53 0.84 11.35
C ARG A 43 1.89 1.78 10.21
N LEU A 44 0.94 2.04 9.31
CA LEU A 44 1.07 3.00 8.21
C LEU A 44 0.59 4.39 8.65
N TYR A 45 1.44 5.38 8.45
CA TYR A 45 1.17 6.80 8.66
C TYR A 45 1.20 7.54 7.32
N ASN A 46 0.58 8.71 7.29
CA ASN A 46 0.44 9.58 6.12
C ASN A 46 -0.36 8.95 4.96
N ALA A 47 -1.23 7.98 5.24
CA ALA A 47 -2.20 7.45 4.28
C ALA A 47 -3.19 8.53 3.81
N PHE A 48 -3.49 9.55 4.63
CA PHE A 48 -4.36 10.67 4.25
C PHE A 48 -3.81 11.52 3.08
N THR A 49 -2.52 11.40 2.77
CA THR A 49 -1.87 12.10 1.64
C THR A 49 -2.13 11.44 0.28
N THR A 50 -2.91 10.34 0.27
CA THR A 50 -3.28 9.63 -0.95
C THR A 50 -4.01 10.56 -1.92
N ASN A 51 -3.58 10.56 -3.17
CA ASN A 51 -4.16 11.32 -4.27
C ASN A 51 -4.15 10.54 -5.57
N ILE A 52 -4.96 10.99 -6.54
CA ILE A 52 -4.95 10.45 -7.89
C ILE A 52 -3.88 11.18 -8.71
N LEU A 53 -2.92 10.42 -9.22
CA LEU A 53 -1.75 10.96 -9.91
C LEU A 53 -2.07 11.49 -11.31
N SER A 54 -2.99 10.83 -12.02
CA SER A 54 -3.36 11.17 -13.40
C SER A 54 -4.75 10.65 -13.75
N GLU A 55 -5.23 10.94 -14.96
CA GLU A 55 -6.57 10.57 -15.40
C GLU A 55 -6.86 9.07 -15.22
N VAL A 56 -7.95 8.77 -14.50
CA VAL A 56 -8.45 7.41 -14.31
C VAL A 56 -9.00 6.90 -15.63
N LYS A 57 -8.44 5.80 -16.12
CA LYS A 57 -8.93 5.17 -17.36
C LYS A 57 -10.08 4.24 -17.01
N VAL A 58 -11.10 4.26 -17.87
CA VAL A 58 -12.28 3.41 -17.74
C VAL A 58 -12.54 2.73 -19.06
N GLN A 59 -12.75 1.42 -19.04
CA GLN A 59 -13.14 0.66 -20.21
C GLN A 59 -14.25 -0.31 -19.82
N CYS A 60 -15.35 -0.25 -20.57
CA CYS A 60 -16.44 -1.20 -20.42
C CYS A 60 -16.27 -2.28 -21.47
N ILE A 61 -16.06 -3.52 -21.05
CA ILE A 61 -16.00 -4.68 -21.94
C ILE A 61 -17.07 -5.66 -21.47
N ASN A 62 -18.01 -6.00 -22.34
CA ASN A 62 -19.17 -6.84 -22.03
C ASN A 62 -19.95 -6.31 -20.81
N LYS A 63 -20.03 -7.10 -19.73
CA LYS A 63 -20.72 -6.77 -18.47
C LYS A 63 -19.73 -6.37 -17.35
N THR A 64 -18.52 -5.94 -17.69
CA THR A 64 -17.49 -5.58 -16.72
C THR A 64 -16.89 -4.20 -17.04
N ILE A 65 -16.78 -3.39 -15.99
CA ILE A 65 -16.12 -2.08 -16.01
C ILE A 65 -14.71 -2.30 -15.47
N TYR A 66 -13.72 -2.01 -16.30
CA TYR A 66 -12.31 -2.01 -15.93
C TYR A 66 -11.89 -0.58 -15.60
N LEU A 67 -11.38 -0.38 -14.38
CA LEU A 67 -10.83 0.88 -13.92
C LEU A 67 -9.31 0.75 -13.76
N TRP A 68 -8.55 1.72 -14.26
CA TRP A 68 -7.13 1.87 -13.96
C TRP A 68 -6.95 3.16 -13.17
N VAL A 69 -6.59 3.02 -11.90
CA VAL A 69 -6.49 4.13 -10.96
C VAL A 69 -5.00 4.34 -10.61
N PRO A 70 -4.36 5.38 -11.16
CA PRO A 70 -3.01 5.76 -10.79
C PRO A 70 -3.05 6.55 -9.48
N LEU A 71 -2.46 6.00 -8.42
CA LEU A 71 -2.46 6.55 -7.07
C LEU A 71 -1.05 7.00 -6.68
N VAL A 72 -0.99 8.03 -5.85
CA VAL A 72 0.24 8.46 -5.17
C VAL A 72 -0.05 8.67 -3.69
N ILE A 73 0.86 8.20 -2.83
CA ILE A 73 0.87 8.53 -1.39
C ILE A 73 2.16 9.31 -1.13
N GLN A 74 2.06 10.48 -0.51
CA GLN A 74 3.21 11.36 -0.25
C GLN A 74 3.79 11.06 1.14
N GLU A 75 5.11 10.96 1.20
CA GLU A 75 5.85 10.69 2.44
C GLU A 75 5.29 9.54 3.33
N PRO A 76 4.87 8.39 2.77
CA PRO A 76 4.34 7.32 3.60
C PRO A 76 5.42 6.78 4.53
N ARG A 77 5.02 6.51 5.77
CA ARG A 77 5.91 5.94 6.81
C ARG A 77 5.27 4.71 7.38
N VAL A 78 6.03 3.62 7.45
CA VAL A 78 5.56 2.36 7.99
C VAL A 78 6.48 1.95 9.13
N ILE A 79 5.91 1.74 10.31
CA ILE A 79 6.64 1.28 11.49
C ILE A 79 6.22 -0.16 11.80
N PHE A 80 7.20 -1.02 12.02
CA PHE A 80 7.02 -2.40 12.47
C PHE A 80 7.75 -2.63 13.79
N ASP A 81 7.18 -3.48 14.63
CA ASP A 81 7.89 -4.06 15.76
C ASP A 81 8.73 -5.24 15.25
N LEU A 82 10.04 -5.17 15.45
CA LEU A 82 10.95 -6.23 15.07
C LEU A 82 10.98 -7.30 16.16
N VAL A 83 10.71 -8.54 15.76
CA VAL A 83 10.89 -9.71 16.62
C VAL A 83 11.84 -10.70 15.96
N TYR A 84 12.91 -11.08 16.64
CA TYR A 84 13.87 -12.07 16.17
C TYR A 84 13.51 -13.44 16.73
N LEU A 85 13.59 -14.49 15.90
CA LEU A 85 13.25 -15.87 16.28
C LEU A 85 11.93 -15.96 17.08
N THR A 86 10.90 -15.27 16.57
CA THR A 86 9.51 -15.24 17.05
C THR A 86 9.24 -14.70 18.47
N ASN A 87 10.25 -14.60 19.34
CA ASN A 87 10.09 -14.27 20.75
C ASN A 87 11.04 -13.17 21.28
N ILE A 88 12.07 -12.76 20.54
CA ILE A 88 13.07 -11.79 21.02
C ILE A 88 12.75 -10.40 20.46
N GLY A 89 12.36 -9.45 21.32
CA GLY A 89 12.15 -8.06 20.92
C GLY A 89 13.43 -7.43 20.38
N ALA A 90 13.46 -7.13 19.08
CA ALA A 90 14.62 -6.61 18.36
C ALA A 90 14.53 -5.09 18.07
N GLY A 91 13.51 -4.41 18.61
CA GLY A 91 13.29 -2.97 18.48
C GLY A 91 12.21 -2.65 17.45
N GLU A 92 12.29 -1.48 16.81
CA GLU A 92 11.37 -1.06 15.76
C GLU A 92 12.10 -0.91 14.42
N LEU A 93 11.42 -1.19 13.32
CA LEU A 93 11.86 -0.90 11.95
C LEU A 93 10.93 0.14 11.33
N LEU A 94 11.48 1.28 10.98
CA LEU A 94 10.85 2.31 10.16
C LEU A 94 11.24 2.10 8.69
N ILE A 95 10.23 1.97 7.83
CA ILE A 95 10.35 2.10 6.39
C ILE A 95 9.78 3.47 6.01
N TYR A 96 10.57 4.29 5.32
CA TYR A 96 10.15 5.62 4.87
C TYR A 96 10.40 5.75 3.37
N LEU A 97 9.57 6.55 2.71
CA LEU A 97 9.65 6.87 1.29
C LEU A 97 9.31 8.35 1.12
N ASP A 98 9.85 9.02 0.09
CA ASP A 98 9.41 10.37 -0.28
C ASP A 98 8.03 10.31 -0.98
N GLY A 99 7.77 9.21 -1.68
CA GLY A 99 6.47 8.95 -2.29
C GLY A 99 6.30 7.49 -2.71
N LEU A 100 5.05 7.06 -2.80
CA LEU A 100 4.66 5.73 -3.24
C LEU A 100 3.70 5.85 -4.42
N TYR A 101 4.15 5.43 -5.60
CA TYR A 101 3.41 5.56 -6.85
C TYR A 101 2.89 4.19 -7.29
N LEU A 102 1.58 4.07 -7.43
CA LEU A 102 0.88 2.80 -7.66
C LEU A 102 -0.08 2.94 -8.84
N ASN A 103 -0.33 1.84 -9.53
CA ASN A 103 -1.45 1.73 -10.46
C ASN A 103 -2.29 0.51 -10.11
N VAL A 104 -3.55 0.73 -9.74
CA VAL A 104 -4.49 -0.31 -9.35
C VAL A 104 -5.49 -0.54 -10.48
N THR A 105 -5.58 -1.77 -10.97
CA THR A 105 -6.59 -2.20 -11.93
C THR A 105 -7.72 -2.92 -11.21
N LEU A 106 -8.94 -2.39 -11.33
CA LEU A 106 -10.16 -2.98 -10.76
C LEU A 106 -11.06 -3.52 -11.87
N ALA A 107 -11.74 -4.63 -11.61
CA ALA A 107 -12.84 -5.15 -12.40
C ALA A 107 -14.13 -5.09 -11.59
N ILE A 108 -15.09 -4.31 -12.07
CA ILE A 108 -16.38 -4.08 -11.43
C ILE A 108 -17.48 -4.68 -12.32
N PRO A 109 -18.32 -5.60 -11.82
CA PRO A 109 -19.45 -6.11 -12.59
C PRO A 109 -20.51 -5.02 -12.80
N LYS A 110 -20.99 -4.86 -14.04
CA LYS A 110 -21.99 -3.85 -14.41
C LYS A 110 -23.38 -4.26 -13.87
N PRO A 111 -24.21 -3.30 -13.40
CA PRO A 111 -25.61 -3.57 -13.08
C PRO A 111 -26.40 -3.99 -14.34
N PRO A 112 -27.34 -4.95 -14.24
CA PRO A 112 -27.65 -5.77 -13.07
C PRO A 112 -26.57 -6.85 -12.81
N LYS A 113 -26.10 -6.93 -11.57
CA LYS A 113 -25.04 -7.85 -11.15
C LYS A 113 -25.57 -9.29 -11.07
N PRO A 114 -24.85 -10.30 -11.58
CA PRO A 114 -25.11 -11.68 -11.23
C PRO A 114 -25.02 -11.88 -9.70
N PRO A 115 -25.84 -12.76 -9.10
CA PRO A 115 -25.73 -13.10 -7.68
C PRO A 115 -24.28 -13.52 -7.34
N GLY A 116 -23.67 -12.85 -6.36
CA GLY A 116 -22.28 -13.13 -5.94
C GLY A 116 -21.18 -12.47 -6.79
N ALA A 117 -21.52 -11.65 -7.79
CA ALA A 117 -20.52 -10.91 -8.56
C ALA A 117 -19.92 -9.76 -7.72
N LYS A 118 -18.65 -9.91 -7.33
CA LYS A 118 -17.89 -8.93 -6.54
C LYS A 118 -16.89 -8.16 -7.40
N THR A 119 -16.55 -6.95 -6.95
CA THR A 119 -15.42 -6.19 -7.50
C THR A 119 -14.12 -6.93 -7.18
N LYS A 120 -13.20 -6.96 -8.14
CA LYS A 120 -11.90 -7.64 -7.99
C LYS A 120 -10.77 -6.67 -8.30
N VAL A 121 -9.71 -6.67 -7.50
CA VAL A 121 -8.43 -6.09 -7.95
C VAL A 121 -7.78 -7.10 -8.88
N LEU A 122 -7.61 -6.73 -10.14
CA LEU A 122 -6.96 -7.57 -11.15
C LEU A 122 -5.44 -7.45 -11.10
N LYS A 123 -4.95 -6.24 -10.86
CA LYS A 123 -3.53 -5.94 -10.92
C LYS A 123 -3.20 -4.77 -10.02
N LEU A 124 -2.06 -4.87 -9.34
CA LEU A 124 -1.42 -3.75 -8.69
C LEU A 124 0.00 -3.66 -9.22
N ASN A 125 0.35 -2.50 -9.77
CA ASN A 125 1.71 -2.24 -10.24
C ASN A 125 2.34 -1.16 -9.38
N LEU A 126 3.48 -1.47 -8.77
CA LEU A 126 4.34 -0.47 -8.16
C LEU A 126 5.11 0.25 -9.26
N LEU A 127 4.89 1.56 -9.39
CA LEU A 127 5.51 2.37 -10.44
C LEU A 127 6.85 2.95 -9.96
N ALA A 128 6.87 3.50 -8.75
CA ALA A 128 8.05 4.13 -8.18
C ALA A 128 7.97 4.26 -6.64
N THR A 129 9.14 4.25 -6.02
CA THR A 129 9.35 4.41 -4.57
C THR A 129 10.56 5.33 -4.31
N PRO A 130 10.51 6.62 -4.73
CA PRO A 130 11.59 7.57 -4.43
C PRO A 130 11.82 7.69 -2.93
N GLY A 131 13.08 7.91 -2.54
CA GLY A 131 13.47 8.09 -1.14
C GLY A 131 13.26 6.89 -0.23
N LEU A 132 13.01 5.68 -0.77
CA LEU A 132 12.89 4.47 0.04
C LEU A 132 14.12 4.32 0.94
N GLY A 133 13.89 4.05 2.21
CA GLY A 133 14.95 3.79 3.17
C GLY A 133 14.45 3.08 4.41
N PHE A 134 15.39 2.49 5.14
CA PHE A 134 15.13 1.73 6.35
C PHE A 134 15.84 2.38 7.54
N ARG A 135 15.19 2.48 8.69
CA ARG A 135 15.79 2.95 9.94
C ARG A 135 15.31 2.05 11.06
N SER A 136 16.16 1.84 12.06
CA SER A 136 15.74 1.19 13.30
C SER A 136 16.02 2.12 14.48
N SER A 137 15.24 2.00 15.54
CA SER A 137 15.48 2.77 16.75
C SER A 137 16.84 2.37 17.35
N THR A 138 17.65 3.36 17.71
CA THR A 138 19.08 3.22 18.06
C THR A 138 19.36 2.43 19.34
N ARG A 139 18.32 1.90 20.01
CA ARG A 139 18.47 1.22 21.31
C ARG A 139 18.80 -0.27 21.19
N ASN A 140 18.67 -0.90 20.02
CA ASN A 140 18.97 -2.32 19.83
C ASN A 140 19.95 -2.58 18.66
N PRO A 141 21.12 -3.21 18.90
CA PRO A 141 22.12 -3.46 17.86
C PRO A 141 21.60 -4.35 16.71
N LEU A 142 20.68 -5.28 16.97
CA LEU A 142 20.12 -6.15 15.92
C LEU A 142 19.30 -5.35 14.89
N GLY A 143 18.48 -4.41 15.35
CA GLY A 143 17.73 -3.52 14.46
C GLY A 143 18.63 -2.59 13.65
N ALA A 144 19.73 -2.11 14.25
CA ALA A 144 20.73 -1.29 13.56
C ALA A 144 21.44 -2.09 12.44
N VAL A 145 21.82 -3.33 12.71
CA VAL A 145 22.42 -4.23 11.70
C VAL A 145 21.42 -4.52 10.58
N LEU A 146 20.18 -4.87 10.91
CA LEU A 146 19.15 -5.15 9.90
C LEU A 146 18.87 -3.94 9.02
N SER A 147 18.66 -2.76 9.60
CA SER A 147 18.42 -1.54 8.81
C SER A 147 19.62 -1.16 7.95
N THR A 148 20.86 -1.36 8.44
CA THR A 148 22.07 -1.16 7.64
C THR A 148 22.14 -2.15 6.49
N ALA A 149 21.88 -3.44 6.74
CA ALA A 149 21.85 -4.48 5.73
C ALA A 149 20.77 -4.18 4.66
N LEU A 150 19.57 -3.78 5.06
CA LEU A 150 18.48 -3.43 4.13
C LEU A 150 18.80 -2.18 3.30
N ASN A 151 19.44 -1.15 3.89
CA ASN A 151 19.88 0.02 3.13
C ASN A 151 21.03 -0.32 2.17
N LEU A 152 21.95 -1.19 2.57
CA LEU A 152 23.03 -1.65 1.71
C LEU A 152 22.46 -2.50 0.56
N LEU A 153 21.53 -3.41 0.85
CA LEU A 153 20.77 -4.14 -0.16
C LEU A 153 20.05 -3.18 -1.09
N LEU A 154 19.35 -2.16 -0.60
CA LEU A 154 18.65 -1.18 -1.43
C LEU A 154 19.61 -0.44 -2.40
N ARG A 155 20.83 -0.11 -1.94
CA ARG A 155 21.85 0.56 -2.76
C ARG A 155 22.46 -0.36 -3.80
N THR A 156 22.76 -1.61 -3.43
CA THR A 156 23.46 -2.57 -4.30
C THR A 156 22.49 -3.30 -5.23
N PHE A 157 21.32 -3.66 -4.72
CA PHE A 157 20.26 -4.41 -5.37
C PHE A 157 18.91 -3.74 -5.05
N ARG A 158 18.51 -2.77 -5.86
CA ARG A 158 17.25 -2.03 -5.64
C ARG A 158 16.01 -2.96 -5.60
N TRP A 159 16.05 -4.07 -6.33
CA TRP A 159 14.92 -4.98 -6.54
C TRP A 159 14.44 -5.71 -5.27
N PRO A 160 15.29 -6.40 -4.47
CA PRO A 160 14.88 -7.05 -3.22
C PRO A 160 14.18 -6.13 -2.20
N ALA A 161 14.68 -4.91 -2.01
CA ALA A 161 14.10 -3.98 -1.05
C ALA A 161 12.73 -3.45 -1.51
N VAL A 162 12.59 -3.19 -2.82
CA VAL A 162 11.31 -2.83 -3.43
C VAL A 162 10.31 -3.98 -3.32
N ARG A 163 10.77 -5.24 -3.41
CA ARG A 163 9.92 -6.43 -3.27
C ARG A 163 9.23 -6.54 -1.91
N ILE A 164 9.87 -6.08 -0.83
CA ILE A 164 9.25 -6.02 0.50
C ILE A 164 8.02 -5.11 0.48
N VAL A 165 8.15 -3.92 -0.13
CA VAL A 165 7.06 -2.96 -0.28
C VAL A 165 5.94 -3.53 -1.15
N GLU A 166 6.28 -4.22 -2.26
CA GLU A 166 5.30 -4.89 -3.10
C GLU A 166 4.49 -5.96 -2.34
N ILE A 167 5.16 -6.82 -1.56
CA ILE A 167 4.49 -7.87 -0.78
C ILE A 167 3.49 -7.27 0.21
N ILE A 168 3.89 -6.21 0.93
CA ILE A 168 3.01 -5.53 1.89
C ILE A 168 1.77 -4.99 1.18
N ILE A 169 1.96 -4.33 0.04
CA ILE A 169 0.86 -3.70 -0.71
C ILE A 169 -0.06 -4.75 -1.35
N GLU A 170 0.49 -5.82 -1.91
CA GLU A 170 -0.29 -6.93 -2.47
C GLU A 170 -1.16 -7.58 -1.40
N ASP A 171 -0.61 -7.84 -0.21
CA ASP A 171 -1.35 -8.47 0.89
C ASP A 171 -2.48 -7.55 1.42
N LEU A 172 -2.18 -6.25 1.61
CA LEU A 172 -3.19 -5.26 2.01
C LEU A 172 -4.34 -5.18 1.00
N THR A 173 -4.00 -5.17 -0.29
CA THR A 173 -4.98 -5.04 -1.36
C THR A 173 -5.87 -6.27 -1.47
N LYS A 174 -5.30 -7.48 -1.31
CA LYS A 174 -6.08 -8.73 -1.24
C LYS A 174 -7.05 -8.69 -0.06
N ARG A 175 -6.56 -8.35 1.14
CA ARG A 175 -7.40 -8.23 2.35
C ARG A 175 -8.53 -7.21 2.19
N PHE A 176 -8.28 -6.10 1.52
CA PHE A 176 -9.31 -5.09 1.24
C PHE A 176 -10.38 -5.63 0.28
N VAL A 177 -9.99 -6.25 -0.82
CA VAL A 177 -10.94 -6.85 -1.79
C VAL A 177 -11.79 -7.94 -1.15
N ASP A 178 -11.20 -8.78 -0.31
CA ASP A 178 -11.91 -9.88 0.34
C ASP A 178 -12.94 -9.37 1.36
N LYS A 179 -12.66 -8.23 2.01
CA LYS A 179 -13.51 -7.64 3.05
C LYS A 179 -14.52 -6.61 2.54
N THR A 180 -14.25 -5.96 1.41
CA THR A 180 -15.07 -4.85 0.93
C THR A 180 -15.88 -5.28 -0.30
N ASP A 181 -17.15 -5.62 -0.07
CA ASP A 181 -18.15 -5.59 -1.14
C ASP A 181 -18.36 -4.12 -1.53
N LEU A 182 -17.55 -3.63 -2.47
CA LEU A 182 -17.66 -2.25 -2.97
C LEU A 182 -19.10 -2.03 -3.49
N PRO A 183 -19.89 -1.16 -2.83
CA PRO A 183 -21.27 -0.92 -3.22
C PRO A 183 -21.26 0.04 -4.41
N LEU A 184 -21.29 -0.54 -5.62
CA LEU A 184 -21.66 0.15 -6.86
C LEU A 184 -22.56 -0.75 -7.69
#